data_AF-A0A6J7QLM7-F1
#
_entry.id   AF-A0A6J7QLM7-F1
#
_cell.length_a   1.000
_cell.length_b   1.000
_cell.length_c   1.000
_cell.angle_alpha   90.00
_cell.angle_beta   90.00
_cell.angle_gamma   90.00
#
_symmetry.space_group_name_H-M   'P 1'
#
loop_
_entity.id
_entity.type
_entity.pdbx_description
1 polymer ?
#
loop_
_entity_poly.entity_id
_entity_poly.type
_entity_poly.pdbx_seq_one_letter_code
_entity_poly.pdbx_strand_id
1 'polypeptide(L)'
;MSSTAPAPSPSLSALSEADLAVLRVLVERSGKITSRDDLNKLAGLSGSQRRCEAVLVNLRKVFGEGAIVTIRRRGWMLDNSVAAVAIALINSL
;
A
#
# COMPACT_ATOMS: atom_id res chain seq x y z
N MET A 1 27.50 -13.33 19.76
CA MET A 1 26.28 -13.92 19.15
C MET A 1 25.57 -12.79 18.40
N SER A 2 25.82 -12.66 17.11
CA SER A 2 25.32 -11.55 16.29
C SER A 2 24.18 -12.03 15.40
N SER A 3 22.94 -11.91 15.87
CA SER A 3 21.76 -12.09 15.03
C SER A 3 21.38 -10.75 14.40
N THR A 4 22.08 -10.37 13.33
CA THR A 4 21.52 -9.40 12.37
C THR A 4 20.44 -10.13 11.60
N ALA A 5 19.18 -9.95 12.01
CA ALA A 5 18.04 -10.37 11.20
C ALA A 5 18.13 -9.65 9.84
N PRO A 6 18.00 -10.34 8.70
CA PRO A 6 17.94 -9.66 7.42
C PRO A 6 16.68 -8.79 7.44
N ALA A 7 16.85 -7.49 7.24
CA ALA A 7 15.71 -6.62 6.99
C ALA A 7 14.87 -7.26 5.87
N PRO A 8 13.54 -7.41 6.03
CA PRO A 8 12.72 -7.93 4.95
C PRO A 8 12.79 -6.93 3.81
N SER A 9 13.63 -7.22 2.81
CA SER A 9 13.49 -6.66 1.48
C SER A 9 12.08 -7.05 1.03
N PRO A 10 11.19 -6.10 0.76
CA PRO A 10 9.84 -6.41 0.32
C PRO A 10 9.92 -6.94 -1.11
N SER A 11 10.12 -8.25 -1.26
CA SER A 11 9.99 -8.90 -2.55
C SER A 11 8.55 -8.71 -3.03
N LEU A 12 8.36 -8.42 -4.32
CA LEU A 12 7.03 -8.29 -4.94
C LEU A 12 6.15 -9.53 -4.66
N SER A 13 6.78 -10.70 -4.45
CA SER A 13 6.18 -11.98 -4.07
C SER A 13 5.67 -12.06 -2.63
N ALA A 14 5.91 -11.04 -1.79
CA ALA A 14 5.50 -11.00 -0.38
C ALA A 14 4.26 -10.14 -0.14
N LEU A 15 3.64 -9.60 -1.19
CA LEU A 15 2.39 -8.84 -1.06
C LEU A 15 1.27 -9.79 -0.65
N SER A 16 0.68 -9.52 0.51
CA SER A 16 -0.50 -10.24 0.98
C SER A 16 -1.73 -9.85 0.17
N GLU A 17 -2.79 -10.66 0.22
CA GLU A 17 -4.10 -10.33 -0.36
C GLU A 17 -4.63 -8.97 0.14
N ALA A 18 -4.36 -8.64 1.41
CA ALA A 18 -4.66 -7.34 1.99
C ALA A 18 -3.87 -6.19 1.33
N ASP A 19 -2.59 -6.43 0.99
CA ASP A 19 -1.76 -5.43 0.31
C ASP A 19 -2.29 -5.16 -1.10
N LEU A 20 -2.67 -6.22 -1.82
CA LEU A 20 -3.25 -6.12 -3.16
C LEU A 20 -4.62 -5.44 -3.13
N ALA A 21 -5.46 -5.74 -2.14
CA ALA A 21 -6.75 -5.09 -1.98
C ALA A 21 -6.60 -3.58 -1.75
N VAL A 22 -5.69 -3.16 -0.86
CA VAL A 22 -5.38 -1.74 -0.64
C VAL A 22 -4.78 -1.10 -1.89
N LEU A 23 -3.85 -1.77 -2.55
CA LEU A 23 -3.23 -1.27 -3.77
C LEU A 23 -4.27 -1.04 -4.88
N ARG A 24 -5.21 -1.97 -5.07
CA ARG A 24 -6.34 -1.82 -6.02
C ARG A 24 -7.17 -0.57 -5.74
N VAL A 25 -7.52 -0.33 -4.47
CA VAL A 25 -8.28 0.86 -4.06
C VAL A 25 -7.50 2.14 -4.34
N LEU A 26 -6.21 2.15 -4.00
CA LEU A 26 -5.32 3.29 -4.21
C LEU A 26 -5.12 3.61 -5.70
N VAL A 27 -5.06 2.57 -6.55
CA VAL A 27 -4.96 2.67 -8.01
C VAL A 27 -6.25 3.20 -8.63
N GLU A 28 -7.40 2.64 -8.25
CA GLU A 28 -8.74 3.08 -8.69
C GLU A 28 -8.98 4.56 -8.34
N ARG A 29 -8.45 4.99 -7.18
CA ARG A 29 -8.49 6.36 -6.70
C ARG A 29 -7.16 7.09 -6.87
N SER A 30 -6.35 6.71 -7.85
CA SER A 30 -5.06 7.36 -8.12
C SER A 30 -5.22 8.87 -8.29
N GLY A 31 -4.32 9.65 -7.68
CA GLY A 31 -4.43 11.11 -7.64
C GLY A 31 -5.56 11.67 -6.76
N LYS A 32 -6.32 10.83 -6.04
CA LYS A 32 -7.32 11.26 -5.05
C LYS A 32 -6.92 10.84 -3.65
N ILE A 33 -7.26 11.69 -2.67
CA ILE A 33 -7.02 11.39 -1.26
C ILE A 33 -8.04 10.36 -0.79
N THR A 34 -7.55 9.21 -0.34
CA THR A 34 -8.36 8.15 0.24
C THR A 34 -8.18 8.13 1.75
N SER A 35 -9.29 8.33 2.45
CA SER A 35 -9.33 8.29 3.92
C SER A 35 -9.05 6.88 4.42
N ARG A 36 -8.65 6.78 5.69
CA ARG A 36 -8.47 5.48 6.35
C ARG A 36 -9.75 4.62 6.36
N ASP A 37 -10.88 5.24 6.66
CA ASP A 37 -12.18 4.54 6.69
C ASP A 37 -12.61 4.08 5.29
N ASP A 38 -12.40 4.89 4.26
CA ASP A 38 -12.60 4.50 2.86
C ASP A 38 -11.70 3.32 2.48
N LEU A 39 -10.40 3.38 2.82
CA LEU A 39 -9.45 2.31 2.56
C LEU A 39 -9.87 1.01 3.23
N ASN A 40 -10.21 1.05 4.52
CA ASN A 40 -10.66 -0.14 5.23
C ASN A 40 -11.94 -0.73 4.64
N LYS A 41 -12.91 0.13 4.28
CA LYS A 41 -14.18 -0.31 3.73
C LYS A 41 -14.03 -0.92 2.34
N LEU A 42 -13.24 -0.28 1.47
CA LEU A 42 -13.07 -0.70 0.07
C LEU A 42 -12.11 -1.87 -0.07
N ALA A 43 -11.06 -1.94 0.75
CA ALA A 43 -10.11 -3.05 0.76
C ALA A 43 -10.59 -4.24 1.60
N GLY A 44 -11.79 -4.17 2.20
CA GLY A 44 -12.32 -5.25 3.05
C GLY A 44 -11.53 -5.48 4.35
N LEU A 45 -10.76 -4.48 4.80
CA LEU A 45 -10.01 -4.52 6.04
C LEU A 45 -10.91 -4.12 7.20
N SER A 46 -11.93 -4.93 7.48
CA SER A 46 -12.92 -4.68 8.53
C SER A 46 -12.24 -4.61 9.91
N GLY A 47 -11.97 -3.39 10.40
CA GLY A 47 -11.65 -3.12 11.80
C GLY A 47 -10.19 -3.16 12.24
N SER A 48 -9.20 -3.35 11.34
CA SER A 48 -7.79 -3.40 11.76
C SER A 48 -6.97 -2.21 11.25
N GLN A 49 -6.94 -1.14 12.05
CA GLN A 49 -6.11 0.05 11.78
C GLN A 49 -4.63 -0.30 11.59
N ARG A 50 -4.10 -1.19 12.44
CA ARG A 50 -2.70 -1.63 12.36
C ARG A 50 -2.39 -2.35 11.05
N ARG A 51 -3.36 -3.10 10.51
CA ARG A 51 -3.21 -3.81 9.24
C ARG A 51 -3.14 -2.81 8.08
N CYS A 52 -4.01 -1.80 8.06
CA CYS A 52 -3.95 -0.72 7.07
C CYS A 52 -2.60 0.01 7.07
N GLU A 53 -2.11 0.40 8.26
CA GLU A 53 -0.82 1.08 8.38
C GLU A 53 0.36 0.18 7.97
N ALA A 54 0.34 -1.10 8.36
CA ALA A 54 1.36 -2.06 7.96
C ALA A 54 1.39 -2.27 6.44
N VAL A 55 0.24 -2.38 5.80
CA VAL A 55 0.09 -2.49 4.34
C VAL A 55 0.70 -1.25 3.66
N LEU A 56 0.34 -0.04 4.11
CA LEU A 56 0.87 1.19 3.53
C LEU A 56 2.39 1.34 3.69
N VAL A 57 2.94 0.85 4.80
CA VAL A 57 4.39 0.79 5.01
C VAL A 57 5.00 -0.23 4.04
N ASN A 58 4.40 -1.41 3.88
CA ASN A 58 4.89 -2.44 2.97
C ASN A 58 4.90 -1.96 1.52
N LEU A 59 3.78 -1.39 1.05
CA LEU A 59 3.65 -0.82 -0.29
C LEU A 59 4.67 0.30 -0.55
N ARG A 60 4.95 1.17 0.43
CA ARG A 60 6.00 2.19 0.30
C ARG A 60 7.39 1.61 0.15
N LYS A 61 7.68 0.47 0.79
CA LYS A 61 8.98 -0.18 0.59
C LYS A 61 9.09 -0.83 -0.79
N VAL A 62 7.97 -1.28 -1.36
CA VAL A 62 7.91 -1.88 -2.71
C VAL A 62 8.05 -0.84 -3.82
N PHE A 63 7.25 0.23 -3.77
CA PHE A 63 7.18 1.24 -4.83
C PHE A 63 8.10 2.44 -4.59
N GLY A 64 8.66 2.58 -3.39
CA GLY A 64 9.45 3.74 -2.95
C GLY A 64 8.67 4.71 -2.06
N GLU A 65 9.39 5.48 -1.24
CA GLU A 65 8.76 6.39 -0.26
C GLU A 65 7.87 7.47 -0.90
N GLY A 66 8.13 7.83 -2.16
CA GLY A 66 7.35 8.82 -2.92
C GLY A 66 6.07 8.27 -3.58
N ALA A 67 5.87 6.95 -3.61
CA ALA A 67 4.75 6.33 -4.31
C ALA A 67 3.40 6.60 -3.62
N ILE A 68 3.40 6.64 -2.29
CA ILE A 68 2.20 6.89 -1.48
C ILE A 68 2.42 8.17 -0.67
N VAL A 69 1.78 9.24 -1.11
CA VAL A 69 1.81 10.54 -0.45
C VAL A 69 0.87 10.52 0.75
N THR A 70 1.42 10.81 1.93
CA THR A 70 0.62 10.95 3.16
C THR A 70 0.11 12.37 3.28
N ILE A 71 -1.22 12.55 3.21
CA ILE A 71 -1.86 13.85 3.44
C ILE A 71 -2.33 13.91 4.90
N ARG A 72 -1.63 14.72 5.69
CA ARG A 72 -1.83 14.83 7.13
C ARG A 72 -3.30 15.12 7.46
N ARG A 73 -3.89 14.33 8.37
CA ARG A 73 -5.30 14.40 8.81
C ARG A 73 -6.36 14.14 7.73
N ARG A 74 -5.98 13.75 6.50
CA ARG A 74 -6.94 13.40 5.45
C ARG A 74 -6.82 11.95 4.98
N GLY A 75 -5.61 11.43 4.86
CA GLY A 75 -5.39 10.03 4.44
C GLY A 75 -4.18 9.88 3.54
N TRP A 76 -4.29 9.02 2.55
CA TRP A 76 -3.20 8.68 1.64
C TRP A 76 -3.64 8.82 0.20
N MET A 77 -2.69 9.17 -0.66
CA MET A 77 -2.89 9.31 -2.08
C MET A 77 -1.80 8.54 -2.79
N LEU A 78 -2.19 7.75 -3.79
CA LEU A 78 -1.23 7.16 -4.71
C LEU A 78 -0.79 8.22 -5.70
N ASP A 79 0.52 8.37 -5.85
CA ASP A 79 1.07 9.25 -6.86
C ASP A 79 0.77 8.71 -8.27
N ASN A 80 0.46 9.61 -9.20
CA ASN A 80 0.04 9.20 -10.53
C ASN A 80 1.21 8.59 -11.34
N SER A 81 2.45 8.96 -11.03
CA SER A 81 3.64 8.41 -11.69
C SER A 81 3.85 6.91 -11.42
N VAL A 82 3.32 6.39 -10.30
CA VAL A 82 3.42 4.96 -9.95
C VAL A 82 2.14 4.17 -10.23
N ALA A 83 1.03 4.83 -10.57
CA ALA A 83 -0.26 4.18 -10.80
C ALA A 83 -0.19 3.13 -11.91
N ALA A 84 0.47 3.44 -13.03
CA ALA A 84 0.64 2.50 -14.14
C ALA A 84 1.44 1.24 -13.74
N VAL A 85 2.49 1.41 -12.95
CA VAL A 85 3.33 0.30 -12.45
C VAL A 85 2.53 -0.56 -11.46
N ALA A 86 1.75 0.08 -10.58
CA ALA A 86 0.88 -0.62 -9.64
C ALA A 86 -0.20 -1.44 -10.36
N ILE A 87 -0.82 -0.91 -11.42
CA ILE A 87 -1.77 -1.65 -12.27
C ILE A 87 -1.09 -2.87 -12.91
N ALA A 88 0.08 -2.66 -13.52
CA ALA A 88 0.82 -3.74 -14.16
C ALA A 88 1.16 -4.85 -13.16
N LEU A 89 1.55 -4.48 -11.94
CA LEU A 89 1.81 -5.43 -10.86
C LEU A 89 0.56 -6.22 -10.46
N ILE A 90 -0.58 -5.56 -10.26
CA ILE A 90 -1.85 -6.22 -9.93
C ILE A 90 -2.26 -7.23 -11.00
N ASN A 91 -2.01 -6.92 -12.27
CA ASN A 91 -2.36 -7.78 -13.41
C ASN A 91 -1.34 -8.91 -13.68
N SER A 92 -0.16 -8.85 -13.06
CA SER A 92 0.92 -9.83 -13.23
C SER A 92 0.92 -10.95 -12.19
N LEU A 93 0.04 -10.86 -11.19
CA LEU A 93 -0.18 -11.82 -10.11
C LEU A 93 -1.42 -12.66 -10.39
#